data_AF-A0A8J6DXQ3-F1
#
_entry.id   AF-A0A8J6DXQ3-F1
#
_cell.length_a   1.000
_cell.length_b   1.000
_cell.length_c   1.000
_cell.angle_alpha   90.00
_cell.angle_beta   90.00
_cell.angle_gamma   90.00
#
_symmetry.space_group_name_H-M   'P 1'
#
loop_
_entity.id
_entity.type
_entity.pdbx_description
1 polymer ?
#
loop_
_entity_poly.entity_id
_entity_poly.type
_entity_poly.pdbx_seq_one_letter_code
_entity_poly.pdbx_strand_id
1 'polypeptide(L)'
;FNCHLSSPVQFMRRQQVLLLYRRILQVVRQVPNDSDRKYLKDWAREEFKRNKSATEEDTIRMMITQGNMQLKELEKTLALAKS
;
A
#
# COMPACT_ATOMS: atom_id res chain seq x y z
N PHE A 1 -10.38 18.73 -3.31
CA PHE A 1 -9.44 18.23 -4.33
C PHE A 1 -9.07 19.40 -5.22
N ASN A 2 -8.13 20.24 -4.79
CA ASN A 2 -7.67 21.37 -5.58
C ASN A 2 -6.15 21.44 -5.40
N CYS A 3 -5.41 20.91 -6.36
CA CYS A 3 -3.96 21.07 -6.40
C CYS A 3 -3.64 21.52 -7.82
N HIS A 4 -3.41 22.82 -7.96
CA HIS A 4 -2.93 23.41 -9.20
C HIS A 4 -1.63 22.71 -9.60
N LEU A 5 -1.62 22.16 -10.82
CA LEU A 5 -0.45 21.73 -11.59
C LEU A 5 0.57 20.85 -10.82
N SER A 6 0.17 19.62 -10.50
CA SER A 6 1.15 18.58 -10.16
C SER A 6 1.93 18.21 -11.43
N SER A 7 3.28 18.28 -11.41
CA SER A 7 4.09 17.88 -12.57
C SER A 7 3.79 16.42 -12.98
N PRO A 8 4.04 16.03 -14.26
CA PRO A 8 3.80 14.66 -14.73
C PRO A 8 4.40 13.57 -13.83
N VAL A 9 5.56 13.86 -13.21
CA VAL A 9 6.25 12.96 -12.29
C VAL A 9 5.46 12.75 -10.99
N GLN A 10 4.83 13.80 -10.46
CA GLN A 10 3.97 13.69 -9.26
C GLN A 10 2.68 12.89 -9.55
N PHE A 11 2.15 12.99 -10.76
CA PHE A 11 0.99 12.19 -11.19
C PHE A 11 1.33 10.70 -11.32
N MET A 12 2.43 10.37 -12.00
CA MET A 12 2.93 9.00 -12.15
C MET A 12 3.18 8.33 -10.79
N ARG A 13 3.78 9.06 -9.84
CA ARG A 13 4.00 8.56 -8.47
C ARG A 13 2.70 8.32 -7.72
N ARG A 14 1.73 9.24 -7.82
CA ARG A 14 0.40 9.02 -7.23
C ARG A 14 -0.25 7.74 -7.76
N GLN A 15 -0.12 7.47 -9.06
CA GLN A 15 -0.61 6.20 -9.61
C GLN A 15 0.08 4.98 -8.99
N GLN A 16 1.41 4.98 -8.87
CA GLN A 16 2.14 3.85 -8.27
C GLN A 16 1.72 3.59 -6.82
N VAL A 17 1.59 4.65 -6.01
CA VAL A 17 1.11 4.54 -4.62
C VAL A 17 -0.32 4.00 -4.57
N LEU A 18 -1.21 4.48 -5.45
CA LEU A 18 -2.59 3.98 -5.51
C LEU A 18 -2.69 2.53 -5.97
N LEU A 19 -1.84 2.11 -6.91
CA LEU A 19 -1.76 0.71 -7.36
C LEU A 19 -1.30 -0.20 -6.22
N LEU A 20 -0.25 0.21 -5.49
CA LEU A 20 0.24 -0.52 -4.31
C LEU A 20 -0.87 -0.65 -3.26
N TYR A 21 -1.55 0.45 -2.93
CA TYR A 21 -2.67 0.44 -1.99
C TYR A 21 -3.78 -0.54 -2.39
N ARG A 22 -4.20 -0.52 -3.66
CA ARG A 22 -5.22 -1.44 -4.18
C ARG A 22 -4.77 -2.90 -4.06
N ARG A 23 -3.50 -3.19 -4.37
CA ARG A 23 -2.95 -4.54 -4.29
C ARG A 23 -2.89 -5.05 -2.86
N ILE A 24 -2.46 -4.22 -1.91
CA ILE A 24 -2.49 -4.54 -0.46
C ILE A 24 -3.91 -4.89 -0.04
N LEU A 25 -4.91 -4.06 -0.38
CA LEU A 25 -6.30 -4.34 -0.03
C LEU A 25 -6.84 -5.63 -0.67
N GLN A 26 -6.40 -5.98 -1.87
CA GLN A 26 -6.77 -7.24 -2.51
C GLN A 26 -6.19 -8.45 -1.77
N VAL A 27 -4.93 -8.40 -1.35
CA VAL A 27 -4.30 -9.48 -0.58
C VAL A 27 -4.94 -9.61 0.81
N VAL A 28 -5.19 -8.49 1.48
CA VAL A 28 -5.87 -8.47 2.79
C VAL A 28 -7.26 -9.10 2.70
N ARG A 29 -7.99 -8.97 1.58
CA ARG A 29 -9.28 -9.66 1.39
C ARG A 29 -9.17 -11.18 1.35
N GLN A 30 -8.01 -11.73 1.03
CA GLN A 30 -7.78 -13.17 0.98
C GLN A 30 -7.47 -13.77 2.36
N VAL A 31 -7.33 -12.93 3.39
CA VAL A 31 -7.12 -13.37 4.77
C VAL A 31 -8.40 -14.04 5.27
N PRO A 32 -8.35 -15.33 5.68
CA PRO A 32 -9.53 -16.08 6.10
C PRO A 32 -10.10 -15.60 7.43
N ASN A 33 -9.25 -15.13 8.35
CA ASN A 33 -9.68 -14.58 9.63
C ASN A 33 -10.20 -13.14 9.47
N ASP A 34 -11.46 -12.92 9.85
CA ASP A 34 -12.15 -11.63 9.76
C ASP A 34 -11.51 -10.55 10.66
N SER A 35 -11.03 -10.93 11.85
CA SER A 35 -10.36 -10.03 12.79
C SER A 35 -9.03 -9.55 12.21
N ASP A 36 -8.22 -10.46 11.69
CA ASP A 36 -6.94 -10.14 11.06
C ASP A 36 -7.14 -9.31 9.79
N ARG A 37 -8.14 -9.65 8.98
CA ARG A 37 -8.52 -8.89 7.79
C ARG A 37 -8.89 -7.45 8.13
N LYS A 38 -9.68 -7.23 9.19
CA LYS A 38 -10.05 -5.89 9.65
C LYS A 38 -8.82 -5.13 10.15
N TYR A 39 -8.00 -5.77 10.98
CA TYR A 39 -6.76 -5.19 11.51
C TYR A 39 -5.82 -4.73 10.39
N LEU A 40 -5.51 -5.61 9.43
CA LEU A 40 -4.62 -5.31 8.31
C LEU A 40 -5.16 -4.21 7.41
N LYS A 41 -6.48 -4.16 7.20
CA LYS A 41 -7.13 -3.11 6.42
C LYS A 41 -7.03 -1.75 7.11
N ASP A 42 -7.27 -1.71 8.42
CA ASP A 42 -7.20 -0.48 9.21
C ASP A 42 -5.75 0.01 9.32
N TRP A 43 -4.80 -0.92 9.54
CA TRP A 43 -3.36 -0.63 9.51
C TRP A 43 -2.91 -0.04 8.17
N ALA A 44 -3.28 -0.68 7.04
CA ALA A 44 -2.92 -0.19 5.71
C ALA A 44 -3.49 1.21 5.44
N ARG A 45 -4.70 1.53 5.92
CA ARG A 45 -5.27 2.87 5.78
C ARG A 45 -4.50 3.92 6.57
N GLU A 46 -4.17 3.63 7.82
CA GLU A 46 -3.41 4.55 8.67
C GLU A 46 -2.00 4.78 8.14
N GLU A 47 -1.35 3.75 7.60
CA GLU A 47 0.00 3.87 7.03
C GLU A 47 0.02 4.81 5.81
N PHE A 48 -0.92 4.66 4.88
CA PHE A 48 -1.03 5.54 3.72
C PHE A 48 -1.49 6.96 4.09
N LYS A 49 -2.26 7.10 5.17
CA LYS A 49 -2.68 8.40 5.69
C LYS A 49 -1.52 9.15 6.35
N ARG A 50 -0.66 8.46 7.11
CA ARG A 50 0.59 9.01 7.68
C ARG A 50 1.54 9.51 6.60
N ASN A 51 1.65 8.78 5.50
CA ASN A 51 2.55 9.13 4.40
C ASN A 51 1.93 10.09 3.36
N LYS A 52 0.72 10.61 3.61
CA LYS A 52 0.00 11.51 2.68
C LYS A 52 0.74 12.82 2.38
N SER A 53 1.56 13.29 3.31
CA SER A 53 2.36 14.53 3.18
C SER A 53 3.79 14.27 2.71
N ALA A 54 4.18 13.03 2.42
CA ALA A 54 5.50 12.74 1.88
C ALA A 54 5.62 13.35 0.47
N THR A 55 6.52 14.33 0.33
CA THR A 55 6.79 15.04 -0.94
C THR A 55 8.13 14.67 -1.56
N GLU A 56 9.03 14.08 -0.76
CA GLU A 56 10.38 13.68 -1.17
C GLU A 56 10.36 12.44 -2.07
N GLU A 57 11.02 12.55 -3.22
CA GLU A 57 11.01 11.54 -4.28
C GLU A 57 11.56 10.19 -3.82
N ASP A 58 12.75 10.23 -3.21
CA ASP A 58 13.45 9.03 -2.79
C ASP A 58 12.74 8.36 -1.62
N THR A 59 12.11 9.14 -0.75
CA THR A 59 11.25 8.62 0.33
C THR A 59 10.06 7.85 -0.24
N ILE A 60 9.34 8.41 -1.22
CA ILE A 60 8.20 7.74 -1.86
C ILE A 60 8.66 6.45 -2.56
N ARG A 61 9.78 6.50 -3.29
CA ARG A 61 10.32 5.33 -4.00
C ARG A 61 10.71 4.22 -3.02
N MET A 62 11.35 4.57 -1.91
CA MET A 62 11.72 3.63 -0.85
C MET A 62 10.48 3.02 -0.18
N MET A 63 9.46 3.83 0.11
CA MET A 63 8.19 3.35 0.68
C MET A 63 7.46 2.37 -0.25
N ILE A 64 7.47 2.64 -1.57
CA ILE A 64 6.89 1.72 -2.55
C ILE A 64 7.65 0.39 -2.57
N THR A 65 8.98 0.44 -2.56
CA THR A 65 9.82 -0.77 -2.54
C THR A 65 9.58 -1.59 -1.28
N GLN A 66 9.59 -0.96 -0.10
CA GLN A 66 9.34 -1.62 1.17
C GLN A 66 7.93 -2.21 1.24
N GLY A 67 6.91 -1.46 0.82
CA GLY A 67 5.53 -1.95 0.78
C GLY A 67 5.34 -3.15 -0.15
N ASN A 68 6.02 -3.18 -1.31
CA ASN A 68 6.00 -4.34 -2.21
C ASN A 68 6.68 -5.57 -1.59
N MET A 69 7.79 -5.39 -0.87
CA MET A 69 8.48 -6.49 -0.18
C MET A 69 7.59 -7.08 0.93
N GLN A 70 7.00 -6.23 1.77
CA GLN A 70 6.07 -6.65 2.82
C GLN A 70 4.84 -7.37 2.26
N LEU A 71 4.28 -6.86 1.14
CA LEU A 71 3.16 -7.50 0.47
C LEU A 71 3.51 -8.90 -0.05
N LYS A 72 4.69 -9.06 -0.66
CA LYS A 72 5.17 -10.36 -1.15
C LYS A 72 5.34 -11.37 -0.02
N GLU A 73 5.79 -10.91 1.15
CA GLU A 73 5.91 -11.77 2.32
C GLU A 73 4.54 -12.18 2.86
N LEU A 74 3.60 -11.23 2.96
CA LEU A 74 2.22 -11.51 3.35
C LEU A 74 1.56 -12.52 2.39
N GLU A 75 1.74 -12.36 1.07
CA GLU A 75 1.24 -13.30 0.06
C GLU A 75 1.79 -14.73 0.28
N LYS A 76 3.07 -14.88 0.61
CA LYS A 76 3.68 -16.18 0.92
C LYS A 76 3.09 -16.80 2.20
N THR A 77 2.99 -16.02 3.28
CA THR A 77 2.42 -16.50 4.54
C THR A 77 0.98 -16.97 4.33
N LEU A 78 0.20 -16.23 3.54
CA LEU A 78 -1.17 -16.61 3.18
C LEU A 78 -1.23 -17.85 2.29
N ALA A 79 -0.27 -18.04 1.37
CA ALA A 79 -0.19 -19.25 0.56
C ALA A 79 0.10 -20.48 1.43
N LEU A 80 1.02 -20.37 2.39
CA LEU A 80 1.36 -21.44 3.34
C LEU A 80 0.22 -21.74 4.33
N ALA A 81 -0.55 -20.74 4.75
CA ALA A 81 -1.68 -20.94 5.65
C ALA A 81 -2.89 -21.59 4.96
N LYS A 82 -2.92 -21.63 3.62
CA LYS A 82 -3.97 -22.27 2.82
C LYS A 82 -3.63 -23.71 2.41
N SER A 83 -2.38 -24.15 2.62
CA SER A 83 -1.88 -25.51 2.30
C SER A 83 -2.01 -26.49 3.44
#